data_AF-A0A5C5Z6T3-F1
#
_entry.id   AF-A0A5C5Z6T3-F1
#
_cell.length_a   1.000
_cell.length_b   1.000
_cell.length_c   1.000
_cell.angle_alpha   90.00
_cell.angle_beta   90.00
_cell.angle_gamma   90.00
#
_symmetry.space_group_name_H-M   'P 1'
#
loop_
_entity.id
_entity.type
_entity.pdbx_description
1 polymer ?
#
loop_
_entity_poly.entity_id
_entity_poly.type
_entity_poly.pdbx_seq_one_letter_code
_entity_poly.pdbx_strand_id
1 'polypeptide(L)'
;MFRGFQRIDTRFCCCAAIRVVVFALGCSATSSLILADTIELRGGGHVSGKVRRLVERKIDIVEVDDEISIAFPGSQVDRAVSSKTLAEYRDRVAKAGEDAQEHYLLAVWCAKTISANKDAYRRFHMQMAVRFDPDHSKARASLGYVQTDDGKWIRYTDLMRSRGMISVGGKWVLPEAAAISEYHDSSNVDAKHWVREIERLLKVVIRNNSKSAEAMATLQAIDDPLAASAIAKQLLENNHGRPLDLLWVELLSRFQNLVSVEALTRAGLFESDDVVREAALTKLQDYGSDSAVLSYVGMLRSNDHADVTRAARALRFFPDVELASVYIDALVTTHTKTIAPKAGLTPGFSDNGSSSFSTGGKPVKIKRNVENPGMLALLKTVEPDVDFGYDKQAWRRYFALKHGGYSGDLRRDP
;
A
#
# COMPACT_ATOMS: atom_id res chain seq x y z
N MET A 1 -34.73 -17.84 -59.64
CA MET A 1 -34.00 -18.91 -58.93
C MET A 1 -34.64 -19.06 -57.56
N PHE A 2 -35.72 -19.85 -57.32
CA PHE A 2 -35.87 -21.32 -57.43
C PHE A 2 -34.65 -22.04 -56.84
N ARG A 3 -34.69 -22.99 -55.89
CA ARG A 3 -35.65 -23.80 -55.09
C ARG A 3 -34.79 -24.29 -53.88
N GLY A 4 -35.25 -24.82 -52.74
CA GLY A 4 -36.55 -25.33 -52.32
C GLY A 4 -36.44 -25.94 -50.91
N PHE A 5 -37.61 -26.09 -50.32
CA PHE A 5 -37.95 -26.92 -49.16
C PHE A 5 -37.38 -28.35 -49.23
N GLN A 6 -37.06 -28.93 -48.06
CA GLN A 6 -37.60 -30.25 -47.68
C GLN A 6 -37.57 -30.50 -46.17
N ARG A 7 -38.52 -31.32 -45.75
CA ARG A 7 -39.07 -31.58 -44.41
C ARG A 7 -38.94 -33.11 -44.20
N ILE A 8 -39.18 -33.58 -42.96
CA ILE A 8 -39.69 -34.93 -42.57
C ILE A 8 -38.68 -35.93 -41.92
N ASP A 9 -38.89 -36.08 -40.60
CA ASP A 9 -39.20 -37.27 -39.77
C ASP A 9 -38.26 -38.46 -39.48
N THR A 10 -38.34 -38.83 -38.18
CA THR A 10 -38.46 -40.17 -37.53
C THR A 10 -37.24 -40.97 -37.00
N ARG A 11 -37.29 -41.15 -35.66
CA ARG A 11 -37.17 -42.38 -34.81
C ARG A 11 -35.86 -43.21 -34.79
N PHE A 12 -35.37 -43.50 -33.57
CA PHE A 12 -35.19 -44.83 -32.92
C PHE A 12 -34.35 -44.65 -31.62
N CYS A 13 -34.92 -44.86 -30.43
CA CYS A 13 -34.94 -46.09 -29.63
C CYS A 13 -33.58 -46.48 -29.00
N CYS A 14 -33.47 -46.39 -27.68
CA CYS A 14 -32.58 -47.25 -26.90
C CYS A 14 -33.18 -47.46 -25.50
N CYS A 15 -33.76 -48.65 -25.32
CA CYS A 15 -34.21 -49.18 -24.04
C CYS A 15 -33.00 -49.51 -23.16
N ALA A 16 -32.98 -49.05 -21.90
CA ALA A 16 -32.11 -49.61 -20.87
C ALA A 16 -32.98 -50.12 -19.71
N ALA A 17 -33.01 -51.44 -19.56
CA ALA A 17 -33.80 -52.15 -18.57
C ALA A 17 -33.26 -51.93 -17.14
N ILE A 18 -34.14 -51.51 -16.22
CA ILE A 18 -33.87 -51.44 -14.79
C ILE A 18 -34.19 -52.81 -14.17
N ARG A 19 -33.18 -53.47 -13.59
CA ARG A 19 -33.36 -54.70 -12.81
C ARG A 19 -33.78 -54.36 -11.37
N VAL A 20 -34.98 -54.80 -10.99
CA VAL A 20 -35.49 -54.80 -9.61
C VAL A 20 -34.90 -56.02 -8.89
N VAL A 21 -34.31 -55.80 -7.71
CA VAL A 21 -33.95 -56.88 -6.78
C VAL A 21 -34.79 -56.70 -5.52
N VAL A 22 -35.71 -57.64 -5.29
CA VAL A 22 -36.50 -57.77 -4.07
C VAL A 22 -35.71 -58.64 -3.10
N PHE A 23 -35.48 -58.15 -1.88
CA PHE A 23 -35.04 -58.98 -0.76
C PHE A 23 -36.09 -58.87 0.34
N ALA A 24 -36.75 -59.99 0.63
CA ALA A 24 -37.63 -60.15 1.77
C ALA A 24 -36.81 -60.69 2.95
N LEU A 25 -36.84 -60.00 4.09
CA LEU A 25 -36.51 -60.58 5.39
C LEU A 25 -37.38 -59.94 6.45
N GLY A 26 -38.20 -60.76 7.11
CA GLY A 26 -38.94 -60.37 8.30
C GLY A 26 -38.09 -60.51 9.55
N CYS A 27 -38.30 -59.61 10.52
CA CYS A 27 -38.44 -59.93 11.94
C CYS A 27 -38.74 -58.69 12.80
N SER A 28 -39.85 -58.79 13.53
CA SER A 28 -40.14 -58.32 14.90
C SER A 28 -39.89 -56.87 15.32
N ALA A 29 -41.00 -56.23 15.70
CA ALA A 29 -41.14 -54.91 16.29
C ALA A 29 -40.44 -54.78 17.66
N THR A 30 -39.71 -53.67 17.83
CA THR A 30 -39.48 -53.03 19.13
C THR A 30 -39.79 -51.54 18.96
N SER A 31 -40.80 -51.09 19.70
CA SER A 31 -41.32 -49.72 19.68
C SER A 31 -40.39 -48.81 20.48
N SER A 32 -39.43 -48.18 19.80
CA SER A 32 -38.62 -47.10 20.38
C SER A 32 -39.31 -45.76 20.10
N LEU A 33 -39.60 -45.01 21.16
CA LEU A 33 -40.12 -43.65 21.12
C LEU A 33 -39.40 -42.80 20.06
N ILE A 34 -40.21 -42.28 19.14
CA ILE A 34 -39.82 -41.60 17.91
C ILE A 34 -39.37 -40.17 18.24
N LEU A 35 -38.07 -39.92 18.15
CA LEU A 35 -37.58 -38.59 17.79
C LEU A 35 -37.29 -38.66 16.30
N ALA A 36 -38.16 -38.05 15.49
CA ALA A 36 -37.96 -37.98 14.05
C ALA A 36 -36.67 -37.20 13.76
N ASP A 37 -35.67 -37.90 13.22
CA ASP A 37 -34.49 -37.27 12.66
C ASP A 37 -34.91 -36.63 11.33
N THR A 38 -34.72 -35.31 11.20
CA THR A 38 -35.01 -34.63 9.94
C THR A 38 -33.71 -34.35 9.21
N ILE A 39 -33.67 -34.72 7.94
CA ILE A 39 -32.58 -34.33 7.06
C ILE A 39 -32.98 -33.08 6.29
N GLU A 40 -32.03 -32.17 6.14
CA GLU A 40 -32.14 -31.04 5.24
C GLU A 40 -31.35 -31.37 3.96
N LEU A 41 -31.90 -30.99 2.81
CA LEU A 41 -31.25 -31.15 1.53
C LEU A 41 -30.56 -29.85 1.14
N ARG A 42 -29.45 -29.92 0.41
CA ARG A 42 -28.73 -28.73 -0.11
C ARG A 42 -29.60 -27.78 -0.94
N GLY A 43 -30.71 -28.28 -1.49
CA GLY A 43 -31.72 -27.48 -2.21
C GLY A 43 -32.75 -26.77 -1.32
N GLY A 44 -32.66 -26.88 0.01
CA GLY A 44 -33.58 -26.26 0.99
C GLY A 44 -34.85 -27.09 1.30
N GLY A 45 -34.95 -28.31 0.76
CA GLY A 45 -36.02 -29.25 1.09
C GLY A 45 -35.74 -30.01 2.40
N HIS A 46 -36.79 -30.48 3.07
CA HIS A 46 -36.68 -31.24 4.33
C HIS A 46 -37.45 -32.54 4.25
N VAL A 47 -36.88 -33.60 4.82
CA VAL A 47 -37.54 -34.89 4.94
C VAL A 47 -37.41 -35.40 6.37
N SER A 48 -38.55 -35.54 7.04
CA SER A 48 -38.65 -35.98 8.44
C SER A 48 -39.00 -37.46 8.48
N GLY A 49 -38.27 -38.23 9.30
CA GLY A 49 -38.52 -39.66 9.45
C GLY A 49 -37.48 -40.32 10.35
N LYS A 50 -37.40 -41.65 10.34
CA LYS A 50 -36.31 -42.37 11.01
C LYS A 50 -35.14 -42.49 10.04
N VAL A 51 -33.99 -41.91 10.40
CA VAL A 51 -32.83 -41.84 9.49
C VAL A 51 -31.91 -43.02 9.73
N ARG A 52 -31.74 -43.87 8.71
CA ARG A 52 -30.77 -44.96 8.68
C ARG A 52 -29.62 -44.62 7.74
N ARG A 53 -28.40 -44.60 8.28
CA ARG A 53 -27.21 -44.18 7.53
C ARG A 53 -26.40 -45.37 7.03
N LEU A 54 -26.17 -45.41 5.72
CA LEU A 54 -25.26 -46.35 5.09
C LEU A 54 -23.95 -45.64 4.76
N VAL A 55 -23.05 -45.59 5.76
CA VAL A 55 -21.77 -44.85 5.68
C VAL A 55 -20.90 -45.32 4.50
N GLU A 56 -20.84 -46.63 4.26
CA GLU A 56 -20.07 -47.23 3.17
C GLU A 56 -20.53 -46.80 1.77
N ARG A 57 -21.84 -46.56 1.61
CA ARG A 57 -22.43 -46.17 0.32
C ARG A 57 -22.66 -44.66 0.21
N LYS A 58 -22.37 -43.89 1.27
CA LYS A 58 -22.68 -42.46 1.40
C LYS A 58 -24.14 -42.16 1.06
N ILE A 59 -25.07 -42.93 1.61
CA ILE A 59 -26.52 -42.74 1.42
C ILE A 59 -27.18 -42.64 2.80
N ASP A 60 -28.05 -41.64 2.98
CA ASP A 60 -28.94 -41.50 4.12
C ASP A 60 -30.35 -41.93 3.68
N ILE A 61 -30.90 -42.96 4.32
CA ILE A 61 -32.27 -43.43 4.08
C ILE A 61 -33.17 -42.84 5.15
N VAL A 62 -34.27 -42.21 4.75
CA VAL A 62 -35.30 -41.68 5.64
C VAL A 62 -36.54 -42.55 5.52
N GLU A 63 -36.88 -43.27 6.57
CA GLU A 63 -38.14 -44.00 6.72
C GLU A 63 -39.20 -42.95 7.13
N VAL A 64 -40.07 -42.56 6.19
CA VAL A 64 -41.10 -41.51 6.39
C VAL A 64 -42.33 -42.10 7.08
N ASP A 65 -42.71 -43.32 6.70
CA ASP A 65 -43.73 -44.17 7.33
C ASP A 65 -43.33 -45.66 7.18
N ASP A 66 -44.21 -46.58 7.62
CA ASP A 66 -43.94 -48.02 7.61
C ASP A 66 -43.83 -48.62 6.18
N GLU A 67 -44.25 -47.90 5.13
CA GLU A 67 -44.25 -48.35 3.74
C GLU A 67 -43.31 -47.54 2.82
N ILE A 68 -42.92 -46.32 3.23
CA ILE A 68 -42.20 -45.36 2.41
C ILE A 68 -40.85 -45.03 3.02
N SER A 69 -39.80 -45.49 2.33
CA SER A 69 -38.41 -45.15 2.62
C SER A 69 -37.79 -44.42 1.44
N ILE A 70 -37.17 -43.26 1.69
CA ILE A 70 -36.55 -42.44 0.64
C ILE A 70 -35.04 -42.38 0.87
N ALA A 71 -34.27 -42.74 -0.15
CA ALA A 71 -32.81 -42.75 -0.10
C ALA A 71 -32.23 -41.46 -0.70
N PHE A 72 -31.39 -40.77 0.06
CA PHE A 72 -30.71 -39.56 -0.35
C PHE A 72 -29.20 -39.81 -0.44
N PRO A 73 -28.56 -39.46 -1.56
CA PRO A 73 -27.10 -39.40 -1.62
C PRO A 73 -26.60 -38.41 -0.57
N GLY A 74 -25.59 -38.80 0.23
CA GLY A 74 -25.02 -37.96 1.29
C GLY A 74 -24.41 -36.65 0.78
N SER A 75 -24.14 -36.54 -0.53
CA SER A 75 -23.75 -35.29 -1.18
C SER A 75 -24.89 -34.26 -1.28
N GLN A 76 -26.15 -34.70 -1.18
CA GLN A 76 -27.35 -33.87 -1.25
C GLN A 76 -27.89 -33.51 0.14
N VAL A 77 -27.39 -34.12 1.21
CA VAL A 77 -27.84 -33.89 2.58
C VAL A 77 -26.94 -32.85 3.24
N ASP A 78 -27.51 -31.75 3.70
CA ASP A 78 -26.87 -30.75 4.54
C ASP A 78 -27.38 -30.94 5.97
N ARG A 79 -26.49 -31.08 6.96
CA ARG A 79 -26.89 -31.58 8.28
C ARG A 79 -26.52 -30.59 9.38
N ALA A 80 -27.44 -29.70 9.74
CA ALA A 80 -27.49 -29.05 11.07
C ALA A 80 -28.77 -28.21 11.30
N VAL A 81 -29.95 -28.86 11.38
CA VAL A 81 -31.13 -28.24 12.00
C VAL A 81 -31.82 -29.25 12.92
N SER A 82 -32.02 -28.88 14.19
CA SER A 82 -32.72 -29.74 15.14
C SER A 82 -34.19 -29.92 14.72
N SER A 83 -34.78 -31.09 15.00
CA SER A 83 -36.19 -31.36 14.70
C SER A 83 -37.14 -30.33 15.32
N LYS A 84 -36.79 -29.79 16.50
CA LYS A 84 -37.52 -28.71 17.16
C LYS A 84 -37.44 -27.38 16.40
N THR A 85 -36.26 -26.99 15.94
CA THR A 85 -36.06 -25.75 15.15
C THR A 85 -36.82 -25.82 13.82
N LEU A 86 -36.91 -27.01 13.22
CA LEU A 86 -37.67 -27.23 11.99
C LEU A 86 -39.18 -27.15 12.19
N ALA A 87 -39.69 -27.68 13.31
CA ALA A 87 -41.09 -27.52 13.67
C ALA A 87 -41.43 -26.03 13.85
N GLU A 88 -40.61 -25.29 14.62
CA GLU A 88 -40.81 -23.84 14.81
C GLU A 88 -40.73 -23.06 13.50
N TYR A 89 -39.81 -23.45 12.59
CA TYR A 89 -39.74 -22.86 11.26
C TYR A 89 -41.03 -23.09 10.47
N ARG A 90 -41.56 -24.31 10.43
CA ARG A 90 -42.81 -24.64 9.72
C ARG A 90 -44.01 -23.85 10.27
N ASP A 91 -44.11 -23.73 11.60
CA ASP A 91 -45.17 -22.95 12.25
C ASP A 91 -45.09 -21.47 11.86
N ARG A 92 -43.87 -20.90 11.83
CA ARG A 92 -43.65 -19.52 11.41
C ARG A 92 -43.93 -19.32 9.91
N VAL A 93 -43.58 -20.28 9.05
CA VAL A 93 -43.91 -20.23 7.61
C VAL A 93 -45.43 -20.23 7.42
N ALA A 94 -46.16 -21.10 8.12
CA ALA A 94 -47.62 -21.16 8.07
C ALA A 94 -48.25 -19.84 8.55
N LYS A 95 -47.70 -19.26 9.62
CA LYS A 95 -48.13 -17.95 10.15
C LYS A 95 -47.84 -16.80 9.18
N ALA A 96 -46.70 -16.83 8.49
CA ALA A 96 -46.27 -15.74 7.62
C ALA A 96 -47.20 -15.55 6.41
N GLY A 97 -47.80 -16.63 5.89
CA GLY A 97 -48.82 -16.56 4.85
C GLY A 97 -48.39 -15.70 3.64
N GLU A 98 -49.26 -14.76 3.24
CA GLU A 98 -48.97 -13.79 2.17
C GLU A 98 -48.61 -12.40 2.72
N ASP A 99 -47.96 -12.34 3.89
CA ASP A 99 -47.57 -11.09 4.54
C ASP A 99 -46.06 -10.82 4.37
N ALA A 100 -45.73 -9.66 3.79
CA ALA A 100 -44.35 -9.27 3.53
C ALA A 100 -43.53 -9.06 4.81
N GLN A 101 -44.14 -8.48 5.84
CA GLN A 101 -43.47 -8.13 7.08
C GLN A 101 -43.19 -9.39 7.92
N GLU A 102 -44.11 -10.35 7.95
CA GLU A 102 -43.89 -11.64 8.61
C GLU A 102 -42.81 -12.44 7.89
N HIS A 103 -42.75 -12.43 6.56
CA HIS A 103 -41.63 -13.02 5.82
C HIS A 103 -40.29 -12.35 6.11
N TYR A 104 -40.24 -11.02 6.23
CA TYR A 104 -39.03 -10.31 6.64
C TYR A 104 -38.58 -10.74 8.06
N LEU A 105 -39.50 -10.79 9.03
CA LEU A 105 -39.20 -11.22 10.40
C LEU A 105 -38.74 -12.68 10.45
N LEU A 106 -39.36 -13.54 9.64
CA LEU A 106 -38.96 -14.94 9.50
C LEU A 106 -37.54 -15.05 8.91
N ALA A 107 -37.21 -14.27 7.88
CA ALA A 107 -35.85 -14.23 7.33
C ALA A 107 -34.80 -13.82 8.38
N VAL A 108 -35.12 -12.83 9.21
CA VAL A 108 -34.26 -12.39 10.33
C VAL A 108 -34.11 -13.49 11.38
N TRP A 109 -35.21 -14.18 11.72
CA TRP A 109 -35.17 -15.33 12.63
C TRP A 109 -34.33 -16.48 12.06
N CYS A 110 -34.51 -16.83 10.80
CA CYS A 110 -33.74 -17.89 10.13
C CYS A 110 -32.23 -17.59 10.18
N ALA A 111 -31.84 -16.34 9.91
CA ALA A 111 -30.43 -15.92 9.95
C ALA A 111 -29.79 -16.03 11.35
N LYS A 112 -30.61 -15.97 12.41
CA LYS A 112 -30.17 -16.03 13.81
C LYS A 112 -30.23 -17.45 14.39
N THR A 113 -31.24 -18.23 14.04
CA THR A 113 -31.60 -19.48 14.73
C THR A 113 -31.18 -20.72 13.94
N ILE A 114 -31.15 -20.65 12.60
CA ILE A 114 -30.77 -21.78 11.75
C ILE A 114 -29.25 -21.71 11.52
N SER A 115 -28.55 -22.79 11.82
CA SER A 115 -27.09 -22.89 11.66
C SER A 115 -26.72 -23.42 10.26
N ALA A 116 -27.38 -24.48 9.79
CA ALA A 116 -27.24 -24.97 8.42
C ALA A 116 -27.94 -24.06 7.41
N ASN A 117 -27.32 -23.87 6.24
CA ASN A 117 -27.93 -23.22 5.08
C ASN A 117 -28.68 -21.89 5.34
N LYS A 118 -28.31 -21.17 6.41
CA LYS A 118 -29.03 -19.98 6.90
C LYS A 118 -29.18 -18.89 5.84
N ASP A 119 -28.19 -18.76 4.97
CA ASP A 119 -28.19 -17.79 3.89
C ASP A 119 -29.26 -18.10 2.83
N ALA A 120 -29.57 -19.39 2.59
CA ALA A 120 -30.63 -19.79 1.69
C ALA A 120 -32.02 -19.45 2.26
N TYR A 121 -32.30 -19.81 3.53
CA TYR A 121 -33.58 -19.43 4.18
C TYR A 121 -33.77 -17.93 4.25
N ARG A 122 -32.74 -17.20 4.70
CA ARG A 122 -32.78 -15.74 4.76
C ARG A 122 -33.08 -15.19 3.38
N ARG A 123 -32.34 -15.61 2.34
CA ARG A 123 -32.54 -15.10 0.97
C ARG A 123 -33.93 -15.43 0.44
N PHE A 124 -34.42 -16.65 0.63
CA PHE A 124 -35.74 -17.08 0.20
C PHE A 124 -36.84 -16.21 0.81
N HIS A 125 -36.84 -16.04 2.13
CA HIS A 125 -37.87 -15.25 2.79
C HIS A 125 -37.73 -13.74 2.54
N MET A 126 -36.53 -13.22 2.34
CA MET A 126 -36.37 -11.84 1.84
C MET A 126 -36.95 -11.67 0.42
N GLN A 127 -36.82 -12.68 -0.45
CA GLN A 127 -37.46 -12.66 -1.78
C GLN A 127 -38.98 -12.73 -1.68
N MET A 128 -39.53 -13.53 -0.76
CA MET A 128 -40.98 -13.57 -0.51
C MET A 128 -41.51 -12.25 0.04
N ALA A 129 -40.77 -11.60 0.96
CA ALA A 129 -41.12 -10.28 1.45
C ALA A 129 -41.21 -9.25 0.31
N VAL A 130 -40.22 -9.23 -0.60
CA VAL A 130 -40.23 -8.35 -1.78
C VAL A 130 -41.31 -8.74 -2.80
N ARG A 131 -41.70 -10.01 -2.85
CA ARG A 131 -42.80 -10.45 -3.73
C ARG A 131 -44.14 -9.90 -3.28
N PHE A 132 -44.42 -9.91 -1.97
CA PHE A 132 -45.69 -9.44 -1.41
C PHE A 132 -45.73 -7.92 -1.20
N ASP A 133 -44.59 -7.31 -0.86
CA ASP A 133 -44.40 -5.86 -0.83
C ASP A 133 -43.18 -5.47 -1.69
N PRO A 134 -43.41 -5.08 -2.95
CA PRO A 134 -42.35 -4.65 -3.84
C PRO A 134 -41.52 -3.46 -3.34
N ASP A 135 -41.98 -2.68 -2.35
CA ASP A 135 -41.25 -1.54 -1.80
C ASP A 135 -40.71 -1.79 -0.39
N HIS A 136 -40.67 -3.06 0.06
CA HIS A 136 -40.11 -3.45 1.36
C HIS A 136 -38.61 -3.13 1.45
N SER A 137 -38.31 -1.94 1.99
CA SER A 137 -36.97 -1.35 1.95
C SER A 137 -35.91 -2.22 2.64
N LYS A 138 -36.25 -2.82 3.79
CA LYS A 138 -35.30 -3.64 4.56
C LYS A 138 -35.00 -4.98 3.88
N ALA A 139 -36.01 -5.63 3.30
CA ALA A 139 -35.82 -6.88 2.57
C ALA A 139 -34.98 -6.66 1.30
N ARG A 140 -35.25 -5.57 0.56
CA ARG A 140 -34.46 -5.17 -0.61
C ARG A 140 -33.02 -4.83 -0.27
N ALA A 141 -32.79 -4.05 0.78
CA ALA A 141 -31.44 -3.76 1.28
C ALA A 141 -30.69 -5.06 1.63
N SER A 142 -31.34 -6.02 2.29
CA SER A 142 -30.76 -7.34 2.59
C SER A 142 -30.44 -8.18 1.35
N LEU A 143 -31.12 -7.94 0.23
CA LEU A 143 -30.86 -8.60 -1.06
C LEU A 143 -29.84 -7.84 -1.93
N GLY A 144 -29.28 -6.74 -1.41
CA GLY A 144 -28.28 -5.91 -2.07
C GLY A 144 -28.86 -4.88 -3.04
N TYR A 145 -30.13 -4.52 -2.90
CA TYR A 145 -30.74 -3.42 -3.65
C TYR A 145 -30.61 -2.10 -2.89
N VAL A 146 -30.52 -1.02 -3.65
CA VAL A 146 -30.56 0.36 -3.18
C VAL A 146 -31.60 1.12 -4.00
N GLN A 147 -32.19 2.13 -3.38
CA GLN A 147 -33.12 3.02 -4.04
C GLN A 147 -32.35 4.21 -4.63
N THR A 148 -32.61 4.53 -5.90
CA THR A 148 -32.09 5.74 -6.54
C THR A 148 -32.92 6.96 -6.14
N ASP A 149 -32.43 8.15 -6.41
CA ASP A 149 -33.16 9.41 -6.15
C ASP A 149 -34.53 9.44 -6.88
N ASP A 150 -34.63 8.79 -8.04
CA ASP A 150 -35.88 8.63 -8.80
C ASP A 150 -36.85 7.58 -8.23
N GLY A 151 -36.57 7.03 -7.03
CA GLY A 151 -37.40 6.03 -6.37
C GLY A 151 -37.27 4.59 -6.89
N LYS A 152 -36.45 4.35 -7.93
CA LYS A 152 -36.26 3.02 -8.53
C LYS A 152 -35.29 2.16 -7.73
N TRP A 153 -35.61 0.87 -7.63
CA TRP A 153 -34.73 -0.11 -7.00
C TRP A 153 -33.76 -0.73 -8.00
N ILE A 154 -32.46 -0.64 -7.70
CA ILE A 154 -31.37 -1.23 -8.49
C ILE A 154 -30.45 -2.04 -7.58
N ARG A 155 -29.86 -3.14 -8.06
CA ARG A 155 -28.81 -3.83 -7.28
C ARG A 155 -27.62 -2.90 -7.14
N TYR A 156 -27.07 -2.80 -5.93
CA TYR A 156 -25.90 -1.96 -5.65
C TYR A 156 -24.72 -2.29 -6.58
N THR A 157 -24.50 -3.57 -6.89
CA THR A 157 -23.48 -4.01 -7.84
C THR A 157 -23.67 -3.45 -9.24
N ASP A 158 -24.93 -3.41 -9.70
CA ASP A 158 -25.27 -2.95 -11.04
C ASP A 158 -25.21 -1.42 -11.11
N LEU A 159 -25.58 -0.74 -10.03
CA LEU A 159 -25.39 0.71 -9.87
C LEU A 159 -23.91 1.11 -9.90
N MET A 160 -23.03 0.36 -9.22
CA MET A 160 -21.60 0.66 -9.24
C MET A 160 -20.99 0.39 -10.63
N ARG A 161 -21.40 -0.69 -11.30
CA ARG A 161 -20.98 -0.98 -12.67
C ARG A 161 -21.49 0.06 -13.68
N SER A 162 -22.72 0.55 -13.54
CA SER A 162 -23.24 1.60 -14.42
C SER A 162 -22.51 2.94 -14.24
N ARG A 163 -21.90 3.16 -13.06
CA ARG A 163 -20.97 4.26 -12.80
C ARG A 163 -19.54 3.99 -13.29
N GLY A 164 -19.32 2.90 -14.04
CA GLY A 164 -18.02 2.52 -14.57
C GLY A 164 -17.07 1.90 -13.55
N MET A 165 -17.54 1.53 -12.35
CA MET A 165 -16.68 0.98 -11.30
C MET A 165 -16.61 -0.55 -11.35
N ILE A 166 -15.48 -1.08 -10.91
CA ILE A 166 -15.24 -2.51 -10.72
C ILE A 166 -14.95 -2.82 -9.24
N SER A 167 -15.19 -4.06 -8.84
CA SER A 167 -14.91 -4.51 -7.47
C SER A 167 -13.54 -5.18 -7.42
N VAL A 168 -12.60 -4.54 -6.71
CA VAL A 168 -11.24 -5.05 -6.48
C VAL A 168 -11.01 -5.11 -4.97
N GLY A 169 -10.68 -6.29 -4.44
CA GLY A 169 -10.45 -6.48 -3.00
C GLY A 169 -11.65 -6.11 -2.11
N GLY A 170 -12.88 -6.20 -2.64
CA GLY A 170 -14.10 -5.81 -1.93
C GLY A 170 -14.40 -4.30 -1.93
N LYS A 171 -13.61 -3.48 -2.62
CA LYS A 171 -13.84 -2.04 -2.80
C LYS A 171 -14.25 -1.74 -4.24
N TRP A 172 -15.15 -0.78 -4.41
CA TRP A 172 -15.54 -0.27 -5.72
C TRP A 172 -14.57 0.84 -6.13
N VAL A 173 -13.89 0.62 -7.25
CA VAL A 173 -12.86 1.52 -7.78
C VAL A 173 -13.04 1.68 -9.28
N LEU A 174 -12.53 2.78 -9.81
CA LEU A 174 -12.43 2.96 -11.26
C LEU A 174 -11.38 1.98 -11.83
N PRO A 175 -11.58 1.44 -13.04
CA PRO A 175 -10.62 0.55 -13.70
C PRO A 175 -9.21 1.15 -13.81
N GLU A 176 -9.10 2.44 -14.11
CA GLU A 176 -7.82 3.15 -14.23
C GLU A 176 -7.11 3.21 -12.88
N ALA A 177 -7.85 3.50 -11.80
CA ALA A 177 -7.29 3.51 -10.44
C ALA A 177 -6.85 2.10 -9.99
N ALA A 178 -7.60 1.06 -10.38
CA ALA A 178 -7.20 -0.32 -10.12
C ALA A 178 -5.90 -0.68 -10.85
N ALA A 179 -5.76 -0.33 -12.12
CA ALA A 179 -4.56 -0.57 -12.90
C ALA A 179 -3.33 0.18 -12.35
N ILE A 180 -3.50 1.44 -11.93
CA ILE A 180 -2.43 2.21 -11.26
C ILE A 180 -2.02 1.53 -9.95
N SER A 181 -2.98 1.10 -9.13
CA SER A 181 -2.69 0.40 -7.88
C SER A 181 -1.96 -0.91 -8.11
N GLU A 182 -2.40 -1.71 -9.08
CA GLU A 182 -1.77 -2.99 -9.43
C GLU A 182 -0.32 -2.79 -9.90
N TYR A 183 -0.08 -1.78 -10.75
CA TYR A 183 1.27 -1.42 -11.18
C TYR A 183 2.17 -0.97 -10.02
N HIS A 184 1.63 -0.18 -9.08
CA HIS A 184 2.38 0.19 -7.88
C HIS A 184 2.67 -1.02 -6.99
N ASP A 185 1.71 -1.92 -6.79
CA ASP A 185 1.87 -3.11 -5.98
C ASP A 185 2.91 -4.07 -6.58
N SER A 186 2.88 -4.29 -7.89
CA SER A 186 3.91 -5.10 -8.58
C SER A 186 5.28 -4.46 -8.47
N SER A 187 5.40 -3.16 -8.74
CA SER A 187 6.66 -2.42 -8.62
C SER A 187 7.22 -2.46 -7.18
N ASN A 188 6.34 -2.42 -6.17
CA ASN A 188 6.73 -2.56 -4.77
C ASN A 188 7.24 -3.97 -4.42
N VAL A 189 6.65 -5.02 -5.01
CA VAL A 189 7.11 -6.40 -4.85
C VAL A 189 8.51 -6.57 -5.47
N ASP A 190 8.71 -6.04 -6.67
CA ASP A 190 9.98 -6.11 -7.39
C ASP A 190 11.08 -5.29 -6.68
N ALA A 191 10.76 -4.09 -6.19
CA ALA A 191 11.68 -3.31 -5.35
C ALA A 191 12.08 -4.07 -4.06
N LYS A 192 11.13 -4.75 -3.40
CA LYS A 192 11.42 -5.60 -2.22
C LYS A 192 12.22 -6.85 -2.57
N HIS A 193 12.06 -7.37 -3.78
CA HIS A 193 12.91 -8.44 -4.29
C HIS A 193 14.35 -7.95 -4.43
N TRP A 194 14.56 -6.76 -5.03
CA TRP A 194 15.88 -6.16 -5.18
C TRP A 194 16.61 -5.91 -3.86
N VAL A 195 15.90 -5.43 -2.82
CA VAL A 195 16.50 -5.28 -1.48
C VAL A 195 17.09 -6.61 -0.98
N ARG A 196 16.32 -7.70 -1.07
CA ARG A 196 16.78 -9.02 -0.61
C ARG A 196 17.92 -9.56 -1.46
N GLU A 197 17.83 -9.38 -2.78
CA GLU A 197 18.83 -9.92 -3.70
C GLU A 197 20.17 -9.20 -3.60
N ILE A 198 20.17 -7.86 -3.51
CA ILE A 198 21.38 -7.06 -3.32
C ILE A 198 22.03 -7.40 -1.98
N GLU A 199 21.27 -7.47 -0.89
CA GLU A 199 21.81 -7.86 0.42
C GLU A 199 22.41 -9.27 0.41
N ARG A 200 21.83 -10.19 -0.36
CA ARG A 200 22.35 -11.57 -0.53
C ARG A 200 23.67 -11.55 -1.31
N LEU A 201 23.71 -10.90 -2.46
CA LEU A 201 24.89 -10.80 -3.32
C LEU A 201 26.05 -10.11 -2.60
N LEU A 202 25.76 -8.99 -1.95
CA LEU A 202 26.74 -8.23 -1.16
C LEU A 202 27.37 -9.09 -0.06
N LYS A 203 26.58 -9.87 0.69
CA LYS A 203 27.11 -10.80 1.70
C LYS A 203 28.06 -11.83 1.09
N VAL A 204 27.82 -12.28 -0.13
CA VAL A 204 28.72 -13.21 -0.83
C VAL A 204 30.04 -12.51 -1.17
N VAL A 205 29.96 -11.31 -1.76
CA VAL A 205 31.12 -10.49 -2.13
C VAL A 205 32.00 -10.17 -0.92
N ILE A 206 31.43 -9.68 0.18
CA ILE A 206 32.17 -9.29 1.39
C ILE A 206 32.85 -10.50 2.04
N ARG A 207 32.22 -11.68 1.99
CA ARG A 207 32.80 -12.91 2.54
C ARG A 207 34.00 -13.43 1.75
N ASN A 208 34.24 -12.92 0.54
CA ASN A 208 35.37 -13.26 -0.32
C ASN A 208 35.57 -14.78 -0.50
N ASN A 209 34.48 -15.50 -0.76
CA ASN A 209 34.51 -16.93 -1.09
C ASN A 209 34.64 -17.17 -2.60
N SER A 210 34.64 -18.45 -3.03
CA SER A 210 34.77 -18.85 -4.43
C SER A 210 33.68 -18.29 -5.37
N LYS A 211 32.53 -17.86 -4.85
CA LYS A 211 31.42 -17.28 -5.62
C LYS A 211 31.44 -15.74 -5.66
N SER A 212 32.44 -15.09 -5.07
CA SER A 212 32.48 -13.62 -4.96
C SER A 212 32.63 -12.94 -6.31
N ALA A 213 33.42 -13.51 -7.22
CA ALA A 213 33.59 -12.96 -8.57
C ALA A 213 32.27 -13.01 -9.37
N GLU A 214 31.54 -14.12 -9.28
CA GLU A 214 30.23 -14.29 -9.92
C GLU A 214 29.18 -13.33 -9.33
N ALA A 215 29.14 -13.20 -7.99
CA ALA A 215 28.24 -12.27 -7.32
C ALA A 215 28.55 -10.81 -7.66
N MET A 216 29.83 -10.45 -7.76
CA MET A 216 30.26 -9.11 -8.20
C MET A 216 29.81 -8.84 -9.63
N ALA A 217 30.01 -9.78 -10.55
CA ALA A 217 29.55 -9.64 -11.93
C ALA A 217 28.03 -9.48 -12.01
N THR A 218 27.28 -10.19 -11.14
CA THR A 218 25.82 -10.04 -11.06
C THR A 218 25.42 -8.65 -10.58
N LEU A 219 26.09 -8.10 -9.54
CA LEU A 219 25.85 -6.74 -9.08
C LEU A 219 26.14 -5.70 -10.16
N GLN A 220 27.24 -5.86 -10.91
CA GLN A 220 27.61 -4.96 -12.00
C GLN A 220 26.58 -4.94 -13.14
N ALA A 221 26.01 -6.11 -13.44
CA ALA A 221 25.03 -6.31 -14.50
C ALA A 221 23.60 -5.85 -14.16
N ILE A 222 23.34 -5.36 -12.94
CA ILE A 222 22.02 -4.81 -12.60
C ILE A 222 21.73 -3.61 -13.50
N ASP A 223 20.59 -3.66 -14.19
CA ASP A 223 20.10 -2.62 -15.11
C ASP A 223 18.61 -2.30 -14.90
N ASP A 224 18.05 -2.71 -13.77
CA ASP A 224 16.65 -2.46 -13.42
C ASP A 224 16.53 -1.20 -12.52
N PRO A 225 15.86 -0.12 -12.98
CA PRO A 225 15.67 1.09 -12.19
C PRO A 225 14.94 0.87 -10.86
N LEU A 226 14.16 -0.21 -10.71
CA LEU A 226 13.51 -0.57 -9.44
C LEU A 226 14.52 -0.97 -8.34
N ALA A 227 15.76 -1.30 -8.72
CA ALA A 227 16.85 -1.56 -7.79
C ALA A 227 17.41 -0.29 -7.14
N ALA A 228 17.08 0.91 -7.65
CA ALA A 228 17.68 2.18 -7.24
C ALA A 228 17.56 2.43 -5.73
N SER A 229 16.40 2.15 -5.12
CA SER A 229 16.22 2.34 -3.67
C SER A 229 17.09 1.41 -2.83
N ALA A 230 17.25 0.15 -3.27
CA ALA A 230 18.10 -0.82 -2.60
C ALA A 230 19.58 -0.43 -2.71
N ILE A 231 20.03 0.01 -3.89
CA ILE A 231 21.41 0.45 -4.13
C ILE A 231 21.71 1.76 -3.38
N ALA A 232 20.79 2.73 -3.39
CA ALA A 232 20.89 3.97 -2.65
C ALA A 232 21.08 3.71 -1.14
N LYS A 233 20.33 2.75 -0.58
CA LYS A 233 20.52 2.32 0.81
C LYS A 233 21.96 1.85 1.04
N GLN A 234 22.51 0.99 0.18
CA GLN A 234 23.87 0.47 0.37
C GLN A 234 24.94 1.56 0.25
N LEU A 235 24.81 2.49 -0.71
CA LEU A 235 25.72 3.63 -0.83
C LEU A 235 25.72 4.50 0.44
N LEU A 236 24.54 4.81 0.97
CA LEU A 236 24.42 5.71 2.13
C LEU A 236 24.78 5.05 3.46
N GLU A 237 24.75 3.72 3.54
CA GLU A 237 25.25 2.96 4.69
C GLU A 237 26.79 2.98 4.79
N ASN A 238 27.49 3.18 3.67
CA ASN A 238 28.94 3.42 3.57
C ASN A 238 29.79 2.50 4.47
N ASN A 239 29.56 1.18 4.37
CA ASN A 239 30.28 0.20 5.18
C ASN A 239 30.89 -0.96 4.36
N HIS A 240 30.99 -0.78 3.04
CA HIS A 240 31.36 -1.84 2.10
C HIS A 240 32.72 -1.61 1.44
N GLY A 241 33.27 -0.41 1.56
CA GLY A 241 34.58 -0.03 1.03
C GLY A 241 34.51 0.51 -0.39
N ARG A 242 35.50 1.36 -0.72
CA ARG A 242 35.55 2.18 -1.94
C ARG A 242 35.14 1.47 -3.24
N PRO A 243 35.59 0.23 -3.56
CA PRO A 243 35.21 -0.41 -4.82
C PRO A 243 33.70 -0.65 -4.96
N LEU A 244 33.02 -1.03 -3.86
CA LEU A 244 31.58 -1.24 -3.86
C LEU A 244 30.83 0.08 -3.88
N ASP A 245 31.31 1.09 -3.16
CA ASP A 245 30.66 2.41 -3.13
C ASP A 245 30.73 3.10 -4.50
N LEU A 246 31.86 2.99 -5.21
CA LEU A 246 31.99 3.45 -6.60
C LEU A 246 31.06 2.68 -7.56
N LEU A 247 30.87 1.37 -7.34
CA LEU A 247 29.92 0.59 -8.12
C LEU A 247 28.47 1.09 -7.89
N TRP A 248 28.10 1.40 -6.64
CA TRP A 248 26.78 1.96 -6.34
C TRP A 248 26.57 3.31 -7.01
N VAL A 249 27.58 4.19 -6.97
CA VAL A 249 27.53 5.47 -7.69
C VAL A 249 27.31 5.25 -9.19
N GLU A 250 28.05 4.33 -9.80
CA GLU A 250 27.92 4.02 -11.23
C GLU A 250 26.53 3.48 -11.58
N LEU A 251 26.02 2.51 -10.82
CA LEU A 251 24.69 1.93 -11.01
C LEU A 251 23.58 2.99 -10.88
N LEU A 252 23.61 3.79 -9.81
CA LEU A 252 22.63 4.87 -9.62
C LEU A 252 22.68 5.87 -10.77
N SER A 253 23.88 6.13 -11.30
CA SER A 253 24.06 7.04 -12.44
C SER A 253 23.54 6.53 -13.77
N ARG A 254 23.42 5.22 -13.94
CA ARG A 254 22.75 4.63 -15.10
C ARG A 254 21.24 4.81 -15.03
N PHE A 255 20.63 4.73 -13.85
CA PHE A 255 19.18 4.80 -13.71
C PHE A 255 18.60 6.22 -13.84
N GLN A 256 19.34 7.25 -13.42
CA GLN A 256 18.99 8.67 -13.54
C GLN A 256 17.58 9.05 -13.02
N ASN A 257 17.02 8.27 -12.10
CA ASN A 257 15.72 8.55 -11.50
C ASN A 257 15.86 9.42 -10.23
N LEU A 258 14.73 9.86 -9.69
CA LEU A 258 14.69 10.74 -8.51
C LEU A 258 15.44 10.15 -7.30
N VAL A 259 15.32 8.83 -7.09
CA VAL A 259 15.98 8.14 -5.98
C VAL A 259 17.50 8.13 -6.17
N SER A 260 17.97 7.90 -7.39
CA SER A 260 19.40 8.00 -7.73
C SER A 260 19.95 9.39 -7.49
N VAL A 261 19.26 10.42 -7.99
CA VAL A 261 19.69 11.83 -7.82
C VAL A 261 19.74 12.19 -6.33
N GLU A 262 18.73 11.82 -5.53
CA GLU A 262 18.73 12.06 -4.09
C GLU A 262 19.92 11.36 -3.40
N ALA A 263 20.15 10.08 -3.69
CA ALA A 263 21.22 9.31 -3.09
C ALA A 263 22.61 9.88 -3.39
N LEU A 264 22.86 10.24 -4.65
CA LEU A 264 24.11 10.85 -5.08
C LEU A 264 24.28 12.25 -4.50
N THR A 265 23.20 13.03 -4.41
CA THR A 265 23.21 14.36 -3.78
C THR A 265 23.67 14.24 -2.33
N ARG A 266 23.14 13.26 -1.60
CA ARG A 266 23.52 12.96 -0.22
C ARG A 266 24.96 12.43 -0.11
N ALA A 267 25.39 11.55 -1.01
CA ALA A 267 26.77 11.08 -1.07
C ALA A 267 27.74 12.27 -1.27
N GLY A 268 27.44 13.19 -2.18
CA GLY A 268 28.20 14.42 -2.41
C GLY A 268 28.41 15.29 -1.15
N LEU A 269 27.48 15.23 -0.20
CA LEU A 269 27.57 15.97 1.07
C LEU A 269 28.30 15.20 2.16
N PHE A 270 27.87 13.96 2.41
CA PHE A 270 28.16 13.24 3.64
C PHE A 270 29.21 12.14 3.48
N GLU A 271 29.56 11.77 2.24
CA GLU A 271 30.56 10.74 2.01
C GLU A 271 31.93 11.18 2.52
N SER A 272 32.56 10.29 3.28
CA SER A 272 33.85 10.48 3.92
C SER A 272 35.00 10.29 2.93
N ASP A 273 34.92 9.27 2.07
CA ASP A 273 35.90 9.00 1.03
C ASP A 273 35.80 10.06 -0.08
N ASP A 274 36.92 10.74 -0.35
CA ASP A 274 36.95 11.82 -1.34
C ASP A 274 36.70 11.33 -2.76
N VAL A 275 37.27 10.19 -3.14
CA VAL A 275 37.08 9.60 -4.47
C VAL A 275 35.62 9.26 -4.72
N VAL A 276 34.94 8.63 -3.75
CA VAL A 276 33.51 8.27 -3.89
C VAL A 276 32.64 9.52 -3.95
N ARG A 277 32.89 10.49 -3.08
CA ARG A 277 32.15 11.75 -3.03
C ARG A 277 32.27 12.53 -4.33
N GLU A 278 33.48 12.68 -4.85
CA GLU A 278 33.73 13.41 -6.10
C GLU A 278 33.17 12.67 -7.31
N ALA A 279 33.21 11.33 -7.32
CA ALA A 279 32.52 10.55 -8.34
C ALA A 279 31.01 10.84 -8.35
N ALA A 280 30.36 10.89 -7.19
CA ALA A 280 28.94 11.23 -7.10
C ALA A 280 28.65 12.66 -7.60
N LEU A 281 29.46 13.64 -7.18
CA LEU A 281 29.32 15.04 -7.59
C LEU A 281 29.53 15.22 -9.10
N THR A 282 30.51 14.52 -9.69
CA THR A 282 30.77 14.56 -11.13
C THR A 282 29.58 14.02 -11.92
N LYS A 283 29.01 12.89 -11.50
CA LYS A 283 27.81 12.33 -12.15
C LYS A 283 26.61 13.27 -12.07
N LEU A 284 26.48 14.03 -10.97
CA LEU A 284 25.42 15.02 -10.82
C LEU A 284 25.56 16.25 -11.74
N GLN A 285 26.77 16.52 -12.27
CA GLN A 285 26.96 17.54 -13.30
C GLN A 285 26.33 17.13 -14.64
N ASP A 286 26.33 15.83 -14.94
CA ASP A 286 25.74 15.30 -16.17
C ASP A 286 24.21 15.26 -16.11
N TYR A 287 23.64 14.98 -14.92
CA TYR A 287 22.18 14.96 -14.70
C TYR A 287 21.83 15.28 -13.24
N GLY A 288 20.75 16.00 -13.00
CA GLY A 288 20.26 16.30 -11.64
C GLY A 288 20.98 17.46 -10.94
N SER A 289 21.80 18.24 -11.66
CA SER A 289 22.51 19.42 -11.14
C SER A 289 21.58 20.38 -10.40
N ASP A 290 20.44 20.74 -11.00
CA ASP A 290 19.50 21.68 -10.37
C ASP A 290 18.99 21.18 -9.01
N SER A 291 18.67 19.89 -8.92
CA SER A 291 18.19 19.27 -7.67
C SER A 291 19.29 19.23 -6.60
N ALA A 292 20.52 18.94 -7.01
CA ALA A 292 21.68 18.94 -6.13
C ALA A 292 21.99 20.36 -5.62
N VAL A 293 22.07 21.34 -6.53
CA VAL A 293 22.33 22.75 -6.22
C VAL A 293 21.28 23.30 -5.25
N LEU A 294 19.99 23.06 -5.50
CA LEU A 294 18.92 23.49 -4.59
C LEU A 294 19.10 22.90 -3.18
N SER A 295 19.47 21.62 -3.08
CA SER A 295 19.73 20.95 -1.81
C SER A 295 20.93 21.56 -1.08
N TYR A 296 22.02 21.85 -1.81
CA TYR A 296 23.24 22.40 -1.23
C TYR A 296 23.07 23.85 -0.80
N VAL A 297 22.40 24.68 -1.61
CA VAL A 297 22.03 26.05 -1.27
C VAL A 297 21.16 26.09 -0.02
N GLY A 298 20.20 25.16 0.11
CA GLY A 298 19.41 25.00 1.33
C GLY A 298 20.28 24.73 2.56
N MET A 299 21.27 23.85 2.43
CA MET A 299 22.15 23.47 3.54
C MET A 299 23.16 24.56 3.95
N LEU A 300 23.46 25.54 3.09
CA LEU A 300 24.26 26.73 3.47
C LEU A 300 23.60 27.56 4.58
N ARG A 301 22.30 27.40 4.81
CA ARG A 301 21.55 28.08 5.88
C ARG A 301 21.55 27.32 7.21
N SER A 302 22.25 26.19 7.30
CA SER A 302 22.33 25.41 8.54
C SER A 302 23.00 26.19 9.67
N ASN A 303 22.57 25.92 10.91
CA ASN A 303 23.23 26.45 12.11
C ASN A 303 24.52 25.68 12.45
N ASP A 304 24.74 24.51 11.86
CA ASP A 304 25.97 23.75 12.01
C ASP A 304 27.00 24.18 10.95
N HIS A 305 28.18 24.61 11.42
CA HIS A 305 29.28 24.99 10.53
C HIS A 305 29.75 23.82 9.65
N ALA A 306 29.67 22.59 10.15
CA ALA A 306 30.08 21.41 9.39
C ALA A 306 29.17 21.18 8.17
N ASP A 307 27.86 21.40 8.30
CA ASP A 307 26.91 21.35 7.19
C ASP A 307 27.23 22.41 6.14
N VAL A 308 27.41 23.66 6.57
CA VAL A 308 27.75 24.76 5.65
C VAL A 308 29.05 24.47 4.90
N THR A 309 30.05 23.90 5.59
CA THR A 309 31.33 23.52 4.97
C THR A 309 31.16 22.39 3.95
N ARG A 310 30.35 21.36 4.27
CA ARG A 310 30.02 20.27 3.33
C ARG A 310 29.32 20.79 2.08
N ALA A 311 28.31 21.64 2.26
CA ALA A 311 27.57 22.26 1.16
C ALA A 311 28.48 23.13 0.28
N ALA A 312 29.31 23.98 0.90
CA ALA A 312 30.26 24.82 0.18
C ALA A 312 31.29 24.00 -0.61
N ARG A 313 31.75 22.86 -0.07
CA ARG A 313 32.62 21.91 -0.78
C ARG A 313 31.91 21.32 -2.00
N ALA A 314 30.66 20.87 -1.86
CA ALA A 314 29.89 20.27 -2.94
C ALA A 314 29.57 21.29 -4.06
N LEU A 315 29.17 22.51 -3.70
CA LEU A 315 28.87 23.59 -4.65
C LEU A 315 30.06 24.00 -5.53
N ARG A 316 31.30 23.66 -5.16
CA ARG A 316 32.46 23.88 -6.04
C ARG A 316 32.40 23.11 -7.36
N PHE A 317 31.63 22.03 -7.41
CA PHE A 317 31.35 21.29 -8.64
C PHE A 317 30.27 21.96 -9.50
N PHE A 318 29.56 22.95 -8.96
CA PHE A 318 28.46 23.63 -9.63
C PHE A 318 28.67 25.15 -9.57
N PRO A 319 29.76 25.69 -10.17
CA PRO A 319 30.00 27.12 -10.18
C PRO A 319 28.93 27.82 -11.02
N ASP A 320 28.14 28.69 -10.38
CA ASP A 320 27.09 29.47 -11.02
C ASP A 320 27.15 30.92 -10.55
N VAL A 321 27.38 31.84 -11.49
CA VAL A 321 27.47 33.28 -11.21
C VAL A 321 26.15 33.86 -10.70
N GLU A 322 25.00 33.27 -11.07
CA GLU A 322 23.68 33.73 -10.63
C GLU A 322 23.46 33.50 -9.13
N LEU A 323 24.21 32.56 -8.54
CA LEU A 323 24.20 32.28 -7.11
C LEU A 323 25.19 33.11 -6.30
N ALA A 324 25.85 34.11 -6.92
CA ALA A 324 26.83 34.97 -6.25
C ALA A 324 26.31 35.57 -4.93
N SER A 325 25.07 36.04 -4.91
CA SER A 325 24.45 36.60 -3.69
C SER A 325 24.41 35.57 -2.54
N VAL A 326 24.06 34.32 -2.84
CA VAL A 326 24.01 33.20 -1.90
C VAL A 326 25.42 32.86 -1.39
N TYR A 327 26.40 32.83 -2.30
CA TYR A 327 27.80 32.56 -1.93
C TYR A 327 28.36 33.65 -1.01
N ILE A 328 28.06 34.92 -1.30
CA ILE A 328 28.47 36.06 -0.47
C ILE A 328 27.84 35.98 0.92
N ASP A 329 26.56 35.61 1.01
CA ASP A 329 25.89 35.45 2.29
C ASP A 329 26.52 34.34 3.14
N ALA A 330 27.04 33.29 2.50
CA ALA A 330 27.72 32.17 3.13
C ALA A 330 29.24 32.37 3.37
N LEU A 331 29.86 33.47 2.93
CA LEU A 331 31.29 33.76 3.12
C LEU A 331 31.74 33.76 4.59
N VAL A 332 30.89 34.29 5.46
CA VAL A 332 31.11 34.36 6.91
C VAL A 332 29.81 33.97 7.61
N THR A 333 29.81 32.87 8.34
CA THR A 333 28.64 32.39 9.07
C THR A 333 28.77 32.66 10.57
N THR A 334 27.65 32.93 11.23
CA THR A 334 27.62 33.18 12.68
C THR A 334 27.06 31.98 13.41
N HIS A 335 27.88 31.31 14.22
CA HIS A 335 27.49 30.14 15.00
C HIS A 335 27.38 30.48 16.48
N THR A 336 26.33 29.97 17.14
CA THR A 336 26.12 30.17 18.57
C THR A 336 26.46 28.89 19.32
N LYS A 337 27.53 28.89 20.13
CA LYS A 337 27.85 27.77 21.01
C LYS A 337 27.35 28.08 22.42
N THR A 338 26.51 27.20 22.95
CA THR A 338 26.07 27.26 24.35
C THR A 338 27.12 26.55 25.20
N ILE A 339 27.80 27.29 26.07
CA ILE A 339 28.71 26.70 27.05
C ILE A 339 27.95 26.38 28.34
N ALA A 340 28.26 25.22 28.92
CA ALA A 340 27.74 24.85 30.23
C ALA A 340 28.08 25.94 31.25
N PRO A 341 27.21 26.18 32.23
CA PRO A 341 27.46 27.22 33.21
C PRO A 341 28.77 26.95 33.94
N LYS A 342 29.63 27.96 34.07
CA LYS A 342 30.72 27.88 35.04
C LYS A 342 30.10 27.68 36.43
N ALA A 343 30.67 26.76 37.22
CA ALA A 343 30.30 26.59 38.62
C ALA A 343 30.51 27.93 39.34
N GLY A 344 29.43 28.53 39.82
CA GLY A 344 29.43 29.83 40.48
C GLY A 344 28.16 29.97 41.32
N LEU A 345 28.33 30.54 42.52
CA LEU A 345 27.22 30.91 43.41
C LEU A 345 26.61 32.20 42.88
N THR A 346 25.34 32.16 42.50
CA THR A 346 24.61 33.37 42.09
C THR A 346 23.68 33.79 43.24
N PRO A 347 23.84 35.00 43.80
CA PRO A 347 22.91 35.51 44.81
C PRO A 347 21.56 35.82 44.16
N GLY A 348 20.48 35.25 44.71
CA GLY A 348 19.10 35.50 44.28
C GLY A 348 18.28 36.08 45.44
N PHE A 349 17.49 37.10 45.13
CA PHE A 349 16.54 37.68 46.08
C PHE A 349 15.16 37.10 45.80
N SER A 350 14.55 36.49 46.81
CA SER A 350 13.14 36.07 46.73
C SER A 350 12.22 37.22 47.15
N ASP A 351 10.97 37.22 46.68
CA ASP A 351 9.96 38.25 47.00
C ASP A 351 9.68 38.42 48.51
N ASN A 352 10.17 37.49 49.35
CA ASN A 352 10.03 37.54 50.80
C ASN A 352 11.29 38.08 51.52
N GLY A 353 12.17 38.79 50.81
CA GLY A 353 13.33 39.47 51.40
C GLY A 353 14.44 38.55 51.91
N SER A 354 14.36 37.23 51.66
CA SER A 354 15.42 36.29 51.99
C SER A 354 16.38 36.14 50.80
N SER A 355 17.67 36.28 51.11
CA SER A 355 18.76 36.00 50.17
C SER A 355 18.99 34.49 50.09
N SER A 356 18.80 33.92 48.90
CA SER A 356 19.06 32.51 48.62
C SER A 356 20.20 32.39 47.60
N PHE A 357 21.13 31.45 47.82
CA PHE A 357 22.20 31.17 46.87
C PHE A 357 21.80 29.98 46.00
N SER A 358 21.72 30.18 44.69
CA SER A 358 21.50 29.10 43.73
C SER A 358 22.86 28.67 43.15
N THR A 359 23.15 27.37 43.25
CA THR A 359 24.34 26.75 42.67
C THR A 359 24.02 26.34 41.23
N GLY A 360 24.59 27.05 40.26
CA GLY A 360 24.41 26.79 38.83
C GLY A 360 24.15 28.08 38.06
N GLY A 361 25.08 28.47 37.17
CA GLY A 361 24.86 29.61 36.30
C GLY A 361 23.85 29.32 35.18
N LYS A 362 23.42 30.35 34.44
CA LYS A 362 22.67 30.16 33.20
C LYS A 362 23.65 29.84 32.05
N PRO A 363 23.28 28.96 31.10
CA PRO A 363 24.12 28.66 29.94
C PRO A 363 24.39 29.95 29.13
N VAL A 364 25.66 30.20 28.82
CA VAL A 364 26.08 31.40 28.05
C VAL A 364 26.15 31.03 26.57
N LYS A 365 25.45 31.81 25.73
CA LYS A 365 25.48 31.69 24.27
C LYS A 365 26.60 32.58 23.72
N ILE A 366 27.69 31.98 23.23
CA ILE A 366 28.78 32.70 22.57
C ILE A 366 28.54 32.65 21.06
N LYS A 367 28.40 33.83 20.43
CA LYS A 367 28.39 33.96 18.97
C LYS A 367 29.84 34.00 18.47
N ARG A 368 30.17 33.15 17.51
CA ARG A 368 31.46 33.14 16.81
C ARG A 368 31.20 33.27 15.32
N ASN A 369 31.84 34.26 14.70
CA ASN A 369 31.90 34.35 13.25
C ASN A 369 32.98 33.39 12.75
N VAL A 370 32.65 32.63 11.70
CA VAL A 370 33.55 31.67 11.08
C VAL A 370 33.59 31.95 9.58
N GLU A 371 34.79 32.08 9.06
CA GLU A 371 35.05 32.27 7.63
C GLU A 371 34.91 30.94 6.89
N ASN A 372 34.38 30.98 5.67
CA ASN A 372 34.19 29.80 4.84
C ASN A 372 35.11 29.83 3.60
N PRO A 373 36.29 29.20 3.65
CA PRO A 373 37.20 29.09 2.50
C PRO A 373 36.56 28.39 1.29
N GLY A 374 35.57 27.53 1.55
CA GLY A 374 34.72 26.88 0.54
C GLY A 374 34.11 27.90 -0.41
N MET A 375 33.47 28.92 0.16
CA MET A 375 32.72 29.94 -0.57
C MET A 375 33.60 31.02 -1.17
N LEU A 376 34.71 31.38 -0.50
CA LEU A 376 35.68 32.27 -1.10
C LEU A 376 36.27 31.68 -2.38
N ALA A 377 36.62 30.39 -2.36
CA ALA A 377 37.11 29.73 -3.57
C ALA A 377 36.05 29.71 -4.68
N LEU A 378 34.78 29.44 -4.34
CA LEU A 378 33.71 29.44 -5.34
C LEU A 378 33.50 30.82 -5.97
N LEU A 379 33.54 31.89 -5.17
CA LEU A 379 33.48 33.26 -5.68
C LEU A 379 34.63 33.58 -6.62
N LYS A 380 35.85 33.13 -6.31
CA LYS A 380 37.01 33.25 -7.20
C LYS A 380 36.91 32.37 -8.45
N THR A 381 36.15 31.28 -8.41
CA THR A 381 35.89 30.45 -9.60
C THR A 381 34.93 31.15 -10.55
N VAL A 382 33.87 31.78 -10.03
CA VAL A 382 32.90 32.51 -10.88
C VAL A 382 33.38 33.91 -11.28
N GLU A 383 34.23 34.55 -10.47
CA GLU A 383 34.85 35.86 -10.73
C GLU A 383 36.37 35.79 -10.51
N PRO A 384 37.14 35.34 -11.51
CA PRO A 384 38.58 35.12 -11.35
C PRO A 384 39.41 36.41 -11.29
N ASP A 385 38.90 37.53 -11.79
CA ASP A 385 39.65 38.78 -11.93
C ASP A 385 39.66 39.66 -10.67
N VAL A 386 38.89 39.29 -9.64
CA VAL A 386 38.75 40.08 -8.41
C VAL A 386 38.85 39.22 -7.16
N ASP A 387 39.39 39.81 -6.10
CA ASP A 387 39.47 39.17 -4.78
C ASP A 387 39.26 40.20 -3.67
N PHE A 388 38.12 40.13 -3.01
CA PHE A 388 37.81 40.95 -1.84
C PHE A 388 37.94 40.17 -0.52
N GLY A 389 38.52 38.97 -0.55
CA GLY A 389 38.60 38.08 0.60
C GLY A 389 37.21 37.80 1.18
N TYR A 390 37.08 37.91 2.51
CA TYR A 390 35.82 37.70 3.23
C TYR A 390 34.96 38.97 3.40
N ASP A 391 35.29 40.07 2.71
CA ASP A 391 34.49 41.31 2.76
C ASP A 391 33.20 41.18 1.93
N LYS A 392 32.11 40.82 2.61
CA LYS A 392 30.78 40.70 1.99
C LYS A 392 30.29 42.00 1.35
N GLN A 393 30.61 43.17 1.90
CA GLN A 393 30.12 44.44 1.35
C GLN A 393 30.84 44.80 0.06
N ALA A 394 32.16 44.58 0.00
CA ALA A 394 32.94 44.78 -1.21
C ALA A 394 32.45 43.88 -2.35
N TRP A 395 32.24 42.59 -2.08
CA TRP A 395 31.64 41.65 -3.05
C TRP A 395 30.25 42.11 -3.52
N ARG A 396 29.35 42.48 -2.60
CA ARG A 396 28.00 42.96 -2.97
C ARG A 396 28.05 44.22 -3.84
N ARG A 397 28.93 45.17 -3.53
CA ARG A 397 29.11 46.39 -4.33
C ARG A 397 29.59 46.06 -5.75
N TYR A 398 30.57 45.16 -5.87
CA TYR A 398 31.08 44.71 -7.16
C TYR A 398 29.98 44.11 -8.04
N PHE A 399 29.24 43.12 -7.52
CA PHE A 399 28.14 42.50 -8.28
C PHE A 399 26.99 43.48 -8.57
N ALA A 400 26.64 44.36 -7.63
CA ALA A 400 25.62 45.38 -7.86
C ALA A 400 26.00 46.33 -9.01
N LEU A 401 27.27 46.76 -9.10
CA LEU A 401 27.76 47.59 -10.21
C LEU A 401 27.78 46.80 -11.52
N LYS A 402 28.19 45.53 -11.48
CA LYS A 402 28.23 44.64 -12.65
C LYS A 402 26.83 44.43 -13.26
N HIS A 403 25.81 44.21 -12.43
CA HIS A 403 24.43 44.07 -12.88
C HIS A 403 23.75 45.41 -13.20
N GLY A 404 24.16 46.51 -12.56
CA GLY A 404 23.61 47.85 -12.77
C GLY A 404 24.16 48.58 -14.00
N GLY A 405 25.15 48.03 -14.70
CA GLY A 405 25.84 48.67 -15.83
C GLY A 405 25.05 48.76 -17.14
N TYR A 406 23.90 48.10 -17.27
CA TYR A 406 23.02 48.27 -18.44
C TYR A 406 21.98 49.37 -18.16
N SER A 407 22.30 50.61 -18.55
CA SER A 407 21.28 51.61 -18.87
C SER A 407 21.11 51.66 -20.39
N GLY A 408 20.43 50.67 -20.96
CA GLY A 408 19.91 50.82 -22.31
C GLY A 408 19.06 52.09 -22.33
N ASP A 409 19.35 53.00 -23.25
CA ASP A 409 18.58 54.23 -23.45
C ASP A 409 17.10 53.85 -23.62
N LEU A 410 16.29 54.11 -22.60
CA LEU A 410 14.84 53.88 -22.61
C LEU A 410 14.09 54.93 -23.43
N ARG A 411 14.80 55.73 -24.25
CA ARG A 411 14.19 56.49 -25.33
C ARG A 411 13.53 55.53 -26.32
N ARG A 412 12.24 55.27 -26.09
CA ARG A 412 11.28 55.18 -27.18
C ARG A 412 11.27 56.56 -27.85
N ASP A 413 11.94 56.67 -28.98
CA ASP A 413 11.72 57.82 -29.85
C ASP A 413 10.22 57.87 -30.27
N PRO A 414 9.63 59.08 -30.34
CA PRO A 414 8.20 59.31 -30.55
C PRO A 414 7.71 59.04 -31.97
#